data_AF-A0A7C9EBP8-F1
#
_entry.id   AF-A0A7C9EBP8-F1
#
_cell.length_a   1.000
_cell.length_b   1.000
_cell.length_c   1.000
_cell.angle_alpha   90.00
_cell.angle_beta   90.00
_cell.angle_gamma   90.00
#
_symmetry.space_group_name_H-M   'P 1'
#
loop_
_entity.id
_entity.type
_entity.pdbx_description
1 polymer ?
#
loop_
_entity_poly.entity_id
_entity_poly.type
_entity_poly.pdbx_seq_one_letter_code
_entity_poly.pdbx_strand_id
1 'polypeptide(L)'
;LFRSPMLDRYILSSKIQSALGYVAPEFACQTVKITEKCDVYGFGILVLEIVTRRKPVEYMEDDVIVLCDMVRGALEEGKAEDCIDQRLHGNFVAEEVIPVIKLGLICASQVPSNRPDMARSEE
;
A
#
# COMPACT_ATOMS: atom_id res chain seq x y z
N LEU A 1 1.51 2.04 34.84
CA LEU A 1 1.96 3.04 33.84
C LEU A 1 3.39 2.70 33.41
N PHE A 2 3.56 1.65 32.60
CA PHE A 2 4.87 1.27 32.05
C PHE A 2 4.83 1.57 30.55
N ARG A 3 5.21 2.81 30.17
CA ARG A 3 5.57 3.11 28.78
C ARG A 3 6.95 2.51 28.56
N SER A 4 7.02 1.40 27.83
CA SER A 4 8.28 0.74 27.51
C SER A 4 9.01 1.53 26.42
N PRO A 5 10.23 2.04 26.68
CA PRO A 5 11.01 2.83 25.71
C PRO A 5 11.45 2.02 24.47
N MET A 6 11.25 0.69 24.48
CA MET A 6 11.49 -0.15 23.30
C MET A 6 10.45 0.04 22.19
N LEU A 7 9.18 0.33 22.51
CA LEU A 7 8.19 0.60 21.46
C LEU A 7 8.46 1.93 20.76
N ASP A 8 8.91 2.95 21.50
CA ASP A 8 9.26 4.26 20.91
C ASP A 8 10.44 4.16 19.93
N ARG A 9 11.39 3.25 20.17
CA ARG A 9 12.55 3.04 19.29
C ARG A 9 12.24 2.10 18.10
N TYR A 10 11.23 1.25 18.23
CA TYR A 10 10.75 0.39 17.14
C TYR A 10 10.06 1.22 16.04
N ILE A 11 9.36 2.29 16.43
CA ILE A 11 8.66 3.18 15.50
C ILE A 11 9.61 4.18 14.82
N LEU A 12 10.80 4.46 15.38
CA LEU A 12 11.64 5.61 14.98
C LEU A 12 12.74 5.34 13.93
N SER A 13 12.96 4.10 13.49
CA SER A 13 13.96 3.83 12.45
C SER A 13 13.32 4.00 11.07
N SER A 14 13.68 5.07 10.36
CA SER A 14 13.30 5.30 8.96
C SER A 14 13.62 4.11 8.04
N LYS A 15 14.66 3.32 8.37
CA LYS A 15 14.99 2.07 7.69
C LYS A 15 14.00 0.93 7.95
N ILE A 16 13.35 0.87 9.12
CA ILE A 16 12.34 -0.15 9.45
C ILE A 16 10.96 0.25 8.91
N GLN A 17 10.66 1.55 8.88
CA GLN A 17 9.45 2.10 8.27
C GLN A 17 9.39 1.85 6.75
N SER A 18 10.54 1.96 6.07
CA SER A 18 10.69 1.57 4.65
C SER A 18 10.66 0.06 4.43
N ALA A 19 10.89 -0.76 5.45
CA ALA A 19 11.06 -2.21 5.31
C ALA A 19 9.76 -3.01 5.24
N LEU A 20 8.61 -2.38 5.51
CA LEU A 20 7.31 -3.06 5.44
C LEU A 20 6.43 -2.57 4.28
N GLY A 21 6.76 -1.45 3.63
CA GLY A 21 6.02 -0.90 2.48
C GLY A 21 4.67 -0.23 2.79
N TYR A 22 4.13 -0.36 4.02
CA TYR A 22 2.85 0.26 4.41
C TYR A 22 2.97 1.70 4.92
N VAL A 23 4.18 2.23 5.11
CA VAL A 23 4.38 3.58 5.67
C VAL A 23 4.34 4.60 4.55
N ALA A 24 3.48 5.61 4.71
CA ALA A 24 3.36 6.72 3.77
C ALA A 24 4.69 7.51 3.67
N PRO A 25 5.11 7.94 2.48
CA PRO A 25 6.41 8.57 2.25
C PRO A 25 6.63 9.84 3.10
N GLU A 26 5.57 10.60 3.36
CA GLU A 26 5.64 11.83 4.15
C GLU A 26 5.94 11.58 5.64
N PHE A 27 5.64 10.38 6.13
CA PHE A 27 5.96 9.97 7.51
C PHE A 27 7.48 9.89 7.72
N ALA A 28 8.24 9.53 6.67
CA ALA A 28 9.68 9.40 6.73
C ALA A 28 10.42 10.75 6.70
N CYS A 29 9.82 11.79 6.12
CA CYS A 29 10.49 13.08 5.92
C CYS A 29 10.52 14.00 7.16
N GLN A 30 9.90 13.61 8.30
CA GLN A 30 9.87 14.37 9.58
C GLN A 30 9.37 15.83 9.52
N THR A 31 9.04 16.34 8.33
CA THR A 31 8.68 17.74 8.05
C THR A 31 7.19 17.92 7.76
N VAL A 32 6.47 16.83 7.50
CA VAL A 32 5.05 16.83 7.16
C VAL A 32 4.24 16.35 8.37
N LYS A 33 3.14 17.04 8.66
CA LYS A 33 2.21 16.65 9.73
C LYS A 33 1.70 15.24 9.46
N ILE A 34 1.74 14.38 10.48
CA ILE A 34 1.05 13.08 10.45
C ILE A 34 -0.45 13.37 10.38
N THR A 35 -1.11 12.81 9.38
CA THR A 35 -2.56 12.97 9.15
C THR A 35 -3.20 11.61 8.93
N GLU A 36 -4.53 11.55 8.92
CA GLU A 36 -5.32 10.36 8.56
C GLU A 36 -4.96 9.79 7.17
N LYS A 37 -4.37 10.61 6.29
CA LYS A 37 -3.90 10.18 4.96
C LYS A 37 -2.79 9.14 5.04
N CYS A 38 -2.04 9.08 6.14
CA CYS A 38 -1.05 8.02 6.37
C CYS A 38 -1.73 6.65 6.52
N ASP A 39 -2.86 6.60 7.22
CA ASP A 39 -3.64 5.38 7.40
C ASP A 39 -4.30 4.95 6.08
N VAL A 40 -4.78 5.91 5.28
CA VAL A 40 -5.30 5.66 3.92
C VAL A 40 -4.23 5.01 3.02
N TYR A 41 -2.98 5.47 3.11
CA TYR A 41 -1.87 4.89 2.36
C TYR A 41 -1.63 3.43 2.75
N GLY A 42 -1.48 3.17 4.05
CA GLY A 42 -1.27 1.81 4.56
C GLY A 42 -2.42 0.87 4.21
N PHE A 43 -3.66 1.37 4.25
CA PHE A 43 -4.85 0.65 3.79
C PHE A 43 -4.78 0.32 2.29
N GLY A 44 -4.38 1.27 1.44
CA GLY A 44 -4.20 1.03 0.01
C GLY A 44 -3.20 -0.09 -0.28
N ILE A 45 -2.06 -0.08 0.41
CA ILE A 45 -1.05 -1.14 0.31
C ILE A 45 -1.61 -2.50 0.77
N LEU A 46 -2.35 -2.53 1.88
CA LEU A 46 -2.98 -3.75 2.40
C LEU A 46 -4.01 -4.32 1.40
N VAL A 47 -4.83 -3.47 0.78
CA VAL A 47 -5.79 -3.90 -0.25
C VAL A 47 -5.06 -4.56 -1.43
N LEU A 48 -3.98 -3.94 -1.91
CA LEU A 48 -3.17 -4.50 -2.99
C LEU A 48 -2.51 -5.82 -2.58
N GLU A 49 -1.99 -5.92 -1.36
CA GLU A 49 -1.44 -7.18 -0.84
C GLU A 49 -2.50 -8.28 -0.76
N ILE A 50 -3.73 -7.98 -0.36
CA ILE A 50 -4.81 -8.98 -0.29
C ILE A 50 -5.17 -9.48 -1.69
N VAL A 51 -5.32 -8.58 -2.66
CA VAL A 51 -5.70 -8.94 -4.04
C VAL A 51 -4.61 -9.74 -4.73
N THR A 52 -3.35 -9.35 -4.53
CA THR A 52 -2.21 -9.97 -5.22
C THR A 52 -1.60 -11.15 -4.47
N ARG A 53 -1.83 -11.21 -3.15
CA ARG A 53 -1.16 -12.11 -2.20
C ARG A 53 0.36 -11.98 -2.21
N ARG A 54 0.88 -10.79 -2.54
CA ARG A 54 2.31 -10.47 -2.58
C ARG A 54 2.68 -9.47 -1.49
N LYS A 55 3.91 -9.59 -0.98
CA LYS A 55 4.42 -8.63 0.01
C LYS A 55 4.56 -7.24 -0.62
N PRO A 56 4.32 -6.15 0.13
CA PRO A 56 4.47 -4.80 -0.38
C PRO A 56 5.87 -4.46 -0.90
N VAL A 57 6.90 -5.04 -0.27
CA VAL A 57 8.31 -4.90 -0.66
C VAL A 57 8.95 -6.29 -0.65
N GLU A 58 9.60 -6.63 -1.76
CA GLU A 58 10.34 -7.88 -1.93
C GLU A 58 11.79 -7.56 -2.30
N TYR A 59 12.75 -8.03 -1.50
CA TYR A 59 14.18 -7.85 -1.76
C TYR A 59 14.72 -9.06 -2.53
N MET A 60 15.26 -8.81 -3.71
CA MET A 60 16.01 -9.78 -4.53
C MET A 60 17.52 -9.53 -4.38
N GLU A 61 18.36 -10.39 -4.95
CA GLU A 61 19.82 -10.29 -4.82
C GLU A 61 20.37 -8.93 -5.32
N ASP A 62 19.82 -8.41 -6.42
CA ASP A 62 20.25 -7.14 -7.04
C ASP A 62 19.10 -6.13 -7.25
N ASP A 63 17.89 -6.39 -6.74
CA ASP A 63 16.71 -5.56 -7.02
C ASP A 63 15.72 -5.48 -5.85
N VAL A 64 14.87 -4.45 -5.85
CA VAL A 64 13.79 -4.25 -4.89
C VAL A 64 12.48 -4.07 -5.63
N ILE A 65 11.57 -5.02 -5.45
CA ILE A 65 10.25 -4.98 -6.06
C ILE A 65 9.29 -4.31 -5.10
N VAL A 66 8.71 -3.19 -5.52
CA VAL A 66 7.64 -2.49 -4.81
C VAL A 66 6.30 -2.88 -5.44
N LEU A 67 5.42 -3.49 -4.63
CA LEU A 67 4.12 -4.00 -5.09
C LEU A 67 3.29 -2.91 -5.77
N CYS A 68 3.25 -1.71 -5.18
CA CYS A 68 2.47 -0.60 -5.71
C CYS A 68 2.92 -0.20 -7.12
N ASP A 69 4.22 -0.23 -7.41
CA ASP A 69 4.77 0.18 -8.70
C ASP A 69 4.54 -0.90 -9.77
N MET A 70 4.71 -2.17 -9.39
CA MET A 70 4.39 -3.31 -10.24
C MET A 70 2.90 -3.31 -10.65
N VAL A 71 1.99 -3.15 -9.68
CA VAL A 71 0.54 -3.14 -9.96
C VAL A 71 0.15 -1.92 -10.79
N ARG A 72 0.78 -0.75 -10.56
CA ARG A 72 0.57 0.44 -11.39
C ARG A 72 0.97 0.19 -12.84
N GLY A 73 2.16 -0.36 -13.08
CA GLY A 73 2.62 -0.69 -14.43
C GLY A 73 1.70 -1.71 -15.13
N ALA A 74 1.29 -2.76 -14.42
CA ALA A 74 0.34 -3.73 -14.95
C ALA A 74 -1.02 -3.09 -15.31
N LEU A 75 -1.53 -2.17 -14.49
CA LEU A 75 -2.76 -1.45 -14.79
C LEU A 75 -2.63 -0.55 -16.02
N GLU A 76 -1.51 0.17 -16.16
CA GLU A 76 -1.22 1.03 -17.32
C GLU A 76 -1.08 0.23 -18.62
N GLU A 77 -0.56 -1.00 -18.55
CA GLU A 77 -0.47 -1.93 -19.67
C GLU A 77 -1.78 -2.67 -19.98
N GLY A 78 -2.84 -2.48 -19.19
CA GLY A 78 -4.10 -3.22 -19.33
C GLY A 78 -4.03 -4.68 -18.87
N LYS A 79 -3.04 -5.02 -18.04
CA LYS A 79 -2.74 -6.37 -17.50
C LYS A 79 -2.95 -6.48 -15.99
N ALA A 80 -3.83 -5.66 -15.42
CA ALA A 80 -4.10 -5.69 -13.98
C ALA A 80 -4.61 -7.06 -13.48
N GLU A 81 -5.25 -7.85 -14.34
CA GLU A 81 -5.69 -9.21 -14.01
C GLU A 81 -4.52 -10.16 -13.71
N ASP A 82 -3.35 -9.96 -14.35
CA ASP A 82 -2.15 -10.77 -14.13
C ASP A 82 -1.58 -10.59 -12.72
N CYS A 83 -1.97 -9.52 -12.03
CA CYS A 83 -1.55 -9.25 -10.65
C CYS A 83 -2.40 -9.99 -9.61
N ILE A 84 -3.57 -10.50 -9.97
CA ILE A 84 -4.51 -11.13 -9.03
C ILE A 84 -3.95 -12.48 -8.55
N ASP A 85 -4.18 -12.83 -7.27
CA ASP A 85 -3.72 -14.09 -6.67
C ASP A 85 -4.11 -15.30 -7.55
N GLN A 86 -3.09 -15.92 -8.16
CA GLN A 86 -3.25 -17.08 -9.04
C GLN A 86 -3.92 -18.28 -8.35
N ARG A 87 -3.90 -18.33 -7.01
CA ARG A 87 -4.58 -19.36 -6.22
C ARG A 87 -6.10 -19.21 -6.21
N LEU A 88 -6.63 -18.08 -6.69
CA LEU A 88 -8.07 -17.95 -6.93
C LEU A 88 -8.52 -18.75 -8.15
N HIS A 89 -7.60 -19.19 -9.03
CA HIS A 89 -7.92 -20.02 -10.20
C HIS A 89 -9.05 -19.44 -11.08
N GLY A 90 -9.07 -18.12 -11.25
CA GLY A 90 -10.12 -17.40 -12.00
C GLY A 90 -11.45 -17.25 -11.25
N ASN A 91 -11.52 -17.63 -9.97
CA ASN A 91 -12.71 -17.47 -9.14
C ASN A 91 -12.81 -16.04 -8.57
N PHE A 92 -12.95 -15.07 -9.46
CA PHE A 92 -13.19 -13.66 -9.14
C PHE A 92 -13.92 -12.99 -10.31
N VAL A 93 -14.62 -11.89 -10.04
CA VAL A 93 -15.27 -11.08 -11.07
C VAL A 93 -14.35 -9.90 -11.40
N ALA A 94 -13.81 -9.84 -12.63
CA ALA A 94 -12.89 -8.78 -13.03
C ALA A 94 -13.50 -7.38 -12.89
N GLU A 95 -14.80 -7.25 -13.16
CA GLU A 95 -15.57 -6.01 -13.01
C GLU A 95 -15.63 -5.51 -11.56
N GLU A 96 -15.42 -6.38 -10.57
CA GLU A 96 -15.35 -6.03 -9.15
C GLU A 96 -13.90 -5.82 -8.68
N VAL A 97 -12.96 -6.67 -9.10
CA VAL A 97 -11.57 -6.63 -8.64
C VAL A 97 -10.78 -5.48 -9.24
N ILE A 98 -11.00 -5.15 -10.52
CA ILE A 98 -10.27 -4.04 -11.18
C ILE A 98 -10.55 -2.69 -10.49
N PRO A 99 -11.80 -2.32 -10.14
CA PRO A 99 -12.07 -1.15 -9.30
C PRO A 99 -11.37 -1.18 -7.94
N VAL A 100 -11.29 -2.35 -7.29
CA VAL A 100 -10.60 -2.49 -6.00
C VAL A 100 -9.09 -2.23 -6.15
N ILE A 101 -8.46 -2.74 -7.21
CA ILE A 101 -7.05 -2.45 -7.53
C ILE A 101 -6.85 -0.94 -7.75
N LYS A 102 -7.71 -0.31 -8.55
CA LYS A 102 -7.66 1.14 -8.82
C LYS A 102 -7.79 1.94 -7.52
N LEU A 103 -8.74 1.59 -6.66
CA LEU A 103 -8.92 2.22 -5.36
C LEU A 103 -7.67 2.05 -4.48
N GLY A 104 -7.11 0.84 -4.42
CA GLY A 104 -5.86 0.56 -3.70
C GLY A 104 -4.72 1.45 -4.16
N LEU A 105 -4.55 1.64 -5.47
CA LEU A 105 -3.52 2.53 -6.05
C LEU A 105 -3.76 4.02 -5.75
N ILE A 106 -5.01 4.49 -5.74
CA ILE A 106 -5.35 5.87 -5.37
C ILE A 106 -5.06 6.09 -3.88
N CYS A 107 -5.46 5.16 -3.02
CA CYS A 107 -5.15 5.18 -1.59
C CYS A 107 -3.64 5.18 -1.33
N ALA A 108 -2.87 4.38 -2.08
CA ALA A 108 -1.41 4.30 -2.00
C ALA A 108 -0.68 5.41 -2.81
N SER A 109 -1.33 6.54 -3.11
CA SER A 109 -0.69 7.64 -3.81
C SER A 109 0.47 8.23 -2.99
N GLN A 110 1.58 8.54 -3.64
CA GLN A 110 2.71 9.24 -3.00
C GLN A 110 2.35 10.67 -2.58
N VAL A 111 1.29 11.25 -3.18
CA VAL A 111 0.80 12.59 -2.86
C VAL A 111 -0.41 12.49 -1.93
N PRO A 112 -0.34 12.94 -0.66
CA PRO A 112 -1.42 12.77 0.32
C PRO A 112 -2.76 13.37 -0.11
N SER A 113 -2.76 14.50 -0.83
CA SER A 113 -3.97 15.17 -1.31
C SER A 113 -4.74 14.38 -2.38
N ASN A 114 -4.10 13.40 -3.02
CA ASN A 114 -4.74 12.56 -4.04
C ASN A 114 -5.45 11.36 -3.42
N ARG A 115 -5.16 11.05 -2.15
CA ARG A 115 -5.78 9.94 -1.44
C ARG A 115 -7.20 10.35 -1.01
N PRO A 116 -8.21 9.45 -1.08
CA PRO A 116 -9.55 9.74 -0.59
C PRO A 116 -9.57 9.90 0.93
N ASP A 117 -10.68 10.38 1.47
CA ASP A 117 -10.95 10.31 2.90
C ASP A 117 -11.51 8.92 3.24
N MET A 118 -11.11 8.34 4.38
CA MET A 118 -11.61 7.02 4.82
C MET A 118 -13.13 7.01 4.96
N ALA A 119 -13.68 8.10 5.50
CA ALA A 119 -15.10 8.32 5.61
C ALA A 119 -15.64 8.95 4.32
N ARG A 120 -15.70 8.15 3.24
CA ARG A 120 -16.53 8.52 2.10
C ARG A 120 -17.70 7.54 2.00
N SER A 121 -18.71 7.82 2.82
CA SER A 121 -20.07 7.36 2.60
C SER A 121 -20.64 8.23 1.48
N GLU A 122 -20.65 7.73 0.25
CA GLU A 122 -21.56 8.28 -0.76
C GLU A 122 -22.74 7.32 -0.79
N GLU A 123 -23.90 7.85 -0.37
CA GLU A 123 -25.25 7.31 -0.55
C GLU A 123 -25.56 7.07 -2.04
#